data_AF-A0A1H2XX66-F1
#
_entry.id   AF-A0A1H2XX66-F1
#
_cell.length_a   1.000
_cell.length_b   1.000
_cell.length_c   1.000
_cell.angle_alpha   90.00
_cell.angle_beta   90.00
_cell.angle_gamma   90.00
#
_symmetry.space_group_name_H-M   'P 1'
#
loop_
_entity.id
_entity.type
_entity.pdbx_description
1 polymer ?
#
loop_
_entity_poly.entity_id
_entity_poly.type
_entity_poly.pdbx_seq_one_letter_code
_entity_poly.pdbx_strand_id
1 'polypeptide(L)'
;MKKMKLPGGNISLKTKKTEDPIVMAWLNAQSNLMDSFRYLVEKEIMLNGVRNLQAYIPMERTSLQDSSDPLGAGVYRQITTDRQQMAAAIEEVEAGSDELDSLPESEEETDAEEIDDGDIEAWS
;
A
#
# COMPACT_ATOMS: atom_id res chain seq x y z
N MET A 1 -27.52 -9.00 -14.72
CA MET A 1 -26.12 -8.86 -15.21
C MET A 1 -25.27 -8.29 -14.07
N LYS A 2 -24.05 -8.79 -13.84
CA LYS A 2 -23.14 -8.21 -12.83
C LYS A 2 -22.79 -6.78 -13.29
N LYS A 3 -22.99 -5.78 -12.43
CA LYS A 3 -22.61 -4.39 -12.71
C LYS A 3 -21.11 -4.35 -13.01
N MET A 4 -20.71 -3.72 -14.12
CA MET A 4 -19.30 -3.52 -14.44
C MET A 4 -18.67 -2.60 -13.40
N LYS A 5 -17.44 -2.92 -13.00
CA LYS A 5 -16.64 -2.08 -12.11
C LYS A 5 -15.93 -1.03 -12.95
N LEU A 6 -16.00 0.22 -12.51
CA LEU A 6 -15.32 1.35 -13.14
C LEU A 6 -14.07 1.72 -12.31
N PRO A 7 -13.05 2.32 -12.94
CA PRO A 7 -11.94 2.94 -12.21
C PRO A 7 -12.44 3.90 -11.13
N GLY A 8 -11.78 3.91 -9.97
CA GLY A 8 -12.22 4.68 -8.79
C GLY A 8 -13.41 4.10 -8.04
N GLY A 9 -14.07 3.05 -8.56
CA GLY A 9 -15.18 2.38 -7.88
C GLY A 9 -14.73 1.47 -6.74
N ASN A 10 -15.54 1.41 -5.68
CA ASN A 10 -15.23 0.59 -4.51
C ASN A 10 -15.33 -0.93 -4.78
N ILE A 11 -14.39 -1.65 -4.19
CA ILE A 11 -14.38 -3.11 -4.07
C ILE A 11 -14.31 -3.45 -2.58
N SER A 12 -15.20 -4.32 -2.12
CA SER A 12 -15.21 -4.78 -0.73
C SER A 12 -14.52 -6.13 -0.64
N LEU A 13 -13.49 -6.22 0.20
CA LEU A 13 -12.83 -7.47 0.56
C LEU A 13 -13.20 -7.80 2.01
N LYS A 14 -13.60 -9.05 2.26
CA LYS A 14 -13.82 -9.59 3.61
C LYS A 14 -13.14 -10.96 3.69
N THR A 15 -12.28 -11.13 4.68
CA THR A 15 -11.63 -12.41 4.96
C THR A 15 -12.60 -13.39 5.63
N LYS A 16 -12.29 -14.68 5.56
CA LYS A 16 -13.06 -15.71 6.27
C LYS A 16 -12.59 -15.81 7.73
N LYS A 17 -13.45 -16.28 8.63
CA LYS A 17 -13.06 -16.60 10.02
C LYS A 17 -12.03 -17.73 10.10
N THR A 18 -12.02 -18.59 9.08
CA THR A 18 -11.14 -19.75 8.94
C THR A 18 -10.05 -19.49 7.90
N GLU A 19 -9.67 -18.23 7.69
CA GLU A 19 -8.59 -17.88 6.77
C GLU A 19 -7.26 -18.47 7.25
N ASP A 20 -6.39 -18.85 6.32
CA ASP A 20 -5.06 -19.38 6.66
C ASP A 20 -4.25 -18.31 7.44
N PRO A 21 -3.64 -18.65 8.59
CA PRO A 21 -2.84 -17.71 9.38
C PRO A 21 -1.72 -17.03 8.59
N ILE A 22 -1.12 -17.73 7.62
CA ILE A 22 -0.05 -17.16 6.78
C ILE A 22 -0.62 -16.10 5.83
N VAL A 23 -1.82 -16.33 5.30
CA VAL A 23 -2.53 -15.33 4.48
C VAL A 23 -2.84 -14.09 5.32
N MET A 24 -3.29 -14.29 6.57
CA MET A 24 -3.53 -13.18 7.50
C MET A 24 -2.25 -12.41 7.85
N ALA A 25 -1.14 -13.12 8.07
CA ALA A 25 0.16 -12.51 8.32
C ALA A 25 0.64 -11.68 7.12
N TRP A 26 0.51 -12.21 5.91
CA TRP A 26 0.84 -11.49 4.68
C TRP A 26 -0.01 -10.22 4.55
N LEU A 27 -1.34 -10.30 4.77
CA LEU A 27 -2.23 -9.15 4.71
C LEU A 27 -1.79 -8.04 5.68
N ASN A 28 -1.45 -8.41 6.91
CA ASN A 28 -1.04 -7.47 7.95
C ASN A 28 0.37 -6.89 7.74
N ALA A 29 1.21 -7.51 6.91
CA ALA A 29 2.56 -7.02 6.60
C ALA A 29 2.56 -5.85 5.58
N GLN A 30 1.45 -5.62 4.87
CA GLN A 30 1.37 -4.61 3.82
C GLN A 30 1.17 -3.21 4.41
N SER A 31 1.99 -2.24 3.99
CA SER A 31 1.76 -0.81 4.27
C SER A 31 0.64 -0.24 3.40
N ASN A 32 0.50 -0.73 2.16
CA ASN A 32 -0.58 -0.38 1.25
C ASN A 32 -1.15 -1.65 0.60
N LEU A 33 -2.27 -2.12 1.15
CA LEU A 33 -2.92 -3.35 0.70
C LEU A 33 -3.46 -3.24 -0.74
N MET A 34 -3.96 -2.07 -1.14
CA MET A 34 -4.56 -1.90 -2.47
C MET A 34 -3.52 -1.93 -3.59
N ASP A 35 -2.34 -1.34 -3.35
CA ASP A 35 -1.25 -1.39 -4.31
C ASP A 35 -0.66 -2.80 -4.42
N SER A 36 -0.52 -3.49 -3.28
CA SER A 36 -0.10 -4.89 -3.25
C SER A 36 -1.06 -5.78 -4.05
N PHE A 37 -2.38 -5.57 -3.94
CA PHE A 37 -3.34 -6.28 -4.78
C PHE A 37 -3.24 -5.92 -6.25
N ARG A 38 -3.02 -4.63 -6.58
CA ARG A 38 -2.83 -4.19 -7.98
C ARG A 38 -1.66 -4.93 -8.62
N TYR A 39 -0.52 -4.98 -7.93
CA TYR A 39 0.66 -5.71 -8.38
C TYR A 39 0.36 -7.20 -8.65
N LEU A 40 -0.33 -7.89 -7.74
CA LEU A 40 -0.67 -9.31 -7.93
C LEU A 40 -1.62 -9.53 -9.11
N VAL A 41 -2.60 -8.63 -9.32
CA VAL A 41 -3.52 -8.67 -10.46
C VAL A 41 -2.77 -8.42 -11.77
N GLU A 42 -1.90 -7.42 -11.82
CA GLU A 42 -1.08 -7.12 -12.99
C GLU A 42 -0.19 -8.30 -13.36
N LYS A 43 0.45 -8.94 -12.38
CA LYS A 43 1.25 -10.16 -12.61
C LYS A 43 0.42 -11.29 -13.23
N GLU A 44 -0.79 -11.54 -12.74
CA GLU A 44 -1.68 -12.55 -13.34
C GLU A 44 -2.07 -12.16 -14.77
N ILE A 45 -2.40 -10.89 -15.03
CA ILE A 45 -2.76 -10.40 -16.36
C ILE A 45 -1.58 -10.52 -17.32
N MET A 46 -0.35 -10.21 -16.88
CA MET A 46 0.85 -10.34 -17.71
C MET A 46 1.13 -11.79 -18.11
N LEU A 47 0.94 -12.74 -17.18
CA LEU A 47 1.25 -14.14 -17.42
C LEU A 47 0.15 -14.88 -18.19
N ASN A 48 -1.11 -14.55 -17.90
CA ASN A 48 -2.25 -15.36 -18.32
C ASN A 48 -3.36 -14.57 -19.05
N GLY A 49 -3.19 -13.25 -19.19
CA GLY A 49 -4.21 -12.35 -19.73
C GLY A 49 -5.39 -12.12 -18.79
N VAL A 50 -6.38 -11.36 -19.27
CA VAL A 50 -7.61 -11.09 -18.52
C VAL A 50 -8.54 -12.30 -18.59
N ARG A 51 -8.72 -13.00 -17.46
CA ARG A 51 -9.57 -14.19 -17.37
C ARG A 51 -10.26 -14.32 -16.00
N ASN A 52 -11.33 -15.12 -15.94
CA ASN A 52 -11.94 -15.49 -14.66
C ASN A 52 -11.08 -16.54 -13.94
N LEU A 53 -10.25 -16.11 -13.00
CA LEU A 53 -9.30 -16.98 -12.30
C LEU A 53 -9.97 -18.19 -11.62
N GLN A 54 -11.22 -18.05 -11.14
CA GLN A 54 -11.96 -19.14 -10.49
C GLN A 54 -12.24 -20.34 -11.41
N ALA A 55 -12.18 -20.17 -12.73
CA ALA A 55 -12.33 -21.26 -13.68
C ALA A 55 -11.03 -22.07 -13.88
N TYR A 56 -9.89 -21.58 -13.39
CA TYR A 56 -8.57 -22.15 -13.64
C TYR A 56 -7.84 -22.59 -12.37
N ILE A 57 -8.39 -22.27 -11.19
CA ILE A 57 -7.78 -22.58 -9.89
C ILE A 57 -8.73 -23.47 -9.08
N PRO A 58 -8.23 -24.44 -8.30
CA PRO A 58 -9.03 -25.19 -7.36
C PRO A 58 -9.71 -24.26 -6.34
N MET A 59 -10.96 -24.59 -5.99
CA MET A 59 -11.74 -23.87 -4.98
C MET A 59 -11.19 -24.09 -3.57
N GLU A 60 -10.72 -25.30 -3.30
CA GLU A 60 -10.00 -25.68 -2.09
C GLU A 60 -8.52 -25.85 -2.43
N ARG A 61 -7.66 -25.20 -1.68
CA ARG A 61 -6.20 -25.27 -1.85
C ARG A 61 -5.62 -25.83 -0.56
N THR A 62 -4.86 -26.92 -0.67
CA THR A 62 -4.15 -27.49 0.48
C THR A 62 -3.18 -26.45 1.03
N SER A 63 -3.25 -26.28 2.36
CA SER A 63 -2.65 -25.21 3.14
C SER A 63 -1.19 -24.92 2.77
N LEU A 64 -0.79 -23.65 2.84
CA LEU A 64 0.57 -23.16 2.59
C LEU A 64 1.65 -23.81 3.49
N GLN A 65 1.24 -24.69 4.42
CA GLN A 65 2.04 -25.40 5.40
C GLN A 65 2.77 -26.65 4.89
N ASP A 66 2.41 -27.20 3.72
CA ASP A 66 3.10 -28.40 3.17
C ASP A 66 4.43 -28.05 2.46
N SER A 67 4.79 -26.76 2.44
CA SER A 67 6.16 -26.36 2.13
C SER A 67 7.03 -26.65 3.35
N SER A 68 7.77 -27.75 3.28
CA SER A 68 8.91 -28.02 4.17
C SER A 68 9.92 -26.89 3.98
N ASP A 69 9.86 -25.93 4.90
CA ASP A 69 10.50 -24.60 4.93
C ASP A 69 12.01 -24.62 4.60
N PRO A 70 12.54 -23.52 4.02
CA PRO A 70 13.81 -23.03 4.55
C PRO A 70 13.91 -21.50 4.77
N LEU A 71 12.84 -20.70 4.62
CA LEU A 71 12.90 -19.23 4.73
C LEU A 71 11.72 -18.54 5.44
N GLY A 72 11.21 -19.10 6.54
CA GLY A 72 11.11 -18.24 7.72
C GLY A 72 9.73 -17.89 8.24
N ALA A 73 9.07 -18.87 8.84
CA ALA A 73 8.18 -18.59 9.97
C ALA A 73 8.95 -17.90 11.13
N GLY A 74 10.25 -18.19 11.29
CA GLY A 74 11.13 -17.50 12.25
C GLY A 74 11.56 -16.10 11.79
N VAL A 75 11.88 -15.94 10.49
CA VAL A 75 12.31 -14.66 9.90
C VAL A 75 11.14 -13.67 9.81
N TYR A 76 9.93 -14.11 9.43
CA TYR A 76 8.74 -13.24 9.45
C TYR A 76 8.43 -12.73 10.86
N ARG A 77 8.60 -13.57 11.90
CA ARG A 77 8.42 -13.15 13.30
C ARG A 77 9.44 -12.07 13.67
N GLN A 78 10.71 -12.24 13.30
CA GLN A 78 11.77 -11.25 13.50
C GLN A 78 11.50 -9.94 12.73
N ILE A 79 11.16 -10.00 11.44
CA ILE A 79 10.88 -8.80 10.62
C ILE A 79 9.71 -7.97 11.19
N THR A 80 8.65 -8.62 11.67
CA THR A 80 7.53 -7.89 12.29
C THR A 80 7.92 -7.23 13.61
N THR A 81 8.77 -7.89 14.41
CA THR A 81 9.26 -7.34 15.68
C THR A 81 10.22 -6.18 15.44
N ASP A 82 11.16 -6.33 14.50
CA ASP A 82 12.14 -5.29 14.15
C ASP A 82 11.45 -4.05 13.56
N ARG A 83 10.41 -4.24 12.75
CA ARG A 83 9.63 -3.14 12.16
C ARG A 83 8.72 -2.44 13.17
N GLN A 84 8.13 -3.16 14.14
CA GLN A 84 7.40 -2.53 15.25
C GLN A 84 8.34 -1.75 16.18
N GLN A 85 9.57 -2.23 16.41
CA GLN A 85 10.56 -1.53 17.21
C GLN A 85 11.07 -0.26 16.54
N MET A 86 11.27 -0.26 15.20
CA MET A 86 11.58 0.97 14.46
C MET A 86 10.42 1.98 14.50
N ALA A 87 9.16 1.53 14.39
CA ALA A 87 8.02 2.42 14.49
C ALA A 87 7.90 3.06 15.89
N ALA A 88 8.12 2.28 16.96
CA ALA A 88 8.13 2.79 18.34
C ALA A 88 9.32 3.73 18.62
N ALA A 89 10.49 3.46 18.05
CA ALA A 89 11.66 4.33 18.20
C ALA A 89 11.49 5.69 17.51
N ILE A 90 10.71 5.77 16.42
CA ILE A 90 10.38 7.05 15.77
C ILE A 90 9.41 7.85 16.65
N GLU A 91 8.46 7.19 17.32
CA GLU A 91 7.50 7.82 18.23
C GLU A 91 8.15 8.36 19.53
N GLU A 92 9.19 7.70 20.05
CA GLU A 92 9.97 8.20 21.20
C GLU A 92 10.87 9.39 20.83
N VAL A 93 11.32 9.53 19.57
CA VAL A 93 12.08 10.69 19.12
C VAL A 93 11.17 11.91 18.91
N GLU A 94 9.93 11.72 18.45
CA GLU A 94 8.93 12.81 18.36
C GLU A 94 8.41 13.28 19.73
N ALA A 95 8.43 12.43 20.76
CA ALA A 95 8.00 12.82 22.12
C ALA A 95 9.11 13.53 22.94
N GLY A 96 10.35 13.58 22.44
CA GLY A 96 11.52 14.09 23.15
C GLY A 96 12.26 15.27 22.51
N SER A 97 11.82 15.77 21.35
CA SER A 97 12.36 17.01 20.77
C SER A 97 11.63 18.23 21.31
N ASP A 98 12.01 18.59 22.52
CA ASP A 98 11.77 19.88 23.18
C ASP A 98 12.23 21.06 22.32
N GLU A 99 11.45 22.15 22.38
CA GLU A 99 11.93 23.50 22.68
C GLU A 99 13.39 23.85 22.27
N LEU A 100 13.59 24.36 21.05
CA LEU A 100 14.44 25.51 20.68
C LEU A 100 14.57 25.59 19.14
N ASP A 101 14.05 26.64 18.51
CA ASP A 101 14.88 27.77 18.06
C ASP A 101 14.14 28.62 17.02
N SER A 102 13.95 29.87 17.41
CA SER A 102 13.56 31.04 16.64
C SER A 102 14.30 31.16 15.30
N LEU A 103 13.56 31.05 14.19
CA LEU A 103 14.04 31.43 12.86
C LEU A 103 13.88 32.95 12.66
N PRO A 104 14.94 33.72 12.33
CA PRO A 104 14.78 35.08 11.82
C PRO A 104 14.25 35.06 10.37
N GLU A 105 13.33 35.97 10.09
CA GLU A 105 12.86 36.35 8.76
C GLU A 105 14.05 36.53 7.80
N SER A 106 14.02 35.80 6.68
CA SER A 106 14.73 36.19 5.47
C SER A 106 13.68 36.47 4.41
N GLU A 107 13.59 37.74 4.04
CA GLU A 107 12.89 38.24 2.87
C GLU A 107 13.59 37.66 1.63
N GLU A 108 12.99 36.67 0.98
CA GLU A 108 13.25 36.39 -0.43
C GLU A 108 12.01 36.84 -1.21
N GLU A 109 12.11 38.04 -1.78
CA GLU A 109 11.24 38.56 -2.83
C GLU A 109 11.30 37.58 -4.02
N THR A 110 10.33 36.66 -4.11
CA THR A 110 10.04 36.00 -5.37
C THR A 110 9.19 36.96 -6.19
N ASP A 111 9.84 37.55 -7.19
CA ASP A 111 9.27 38.26 -8.34
C ASP A 111 7.93 37.61 -8.74
N ALA A 112 6.82 38.22 -8.33
CA ALA A 112 5.52 37.90 -8.87
C ALA A 112 5.49 38.54 -10.25
N GLU A 113 5.84 37.77 -11.27
CA GLU A 113 5.51 38.12 -12.66
C GLU A 113 4.02 38.50 -12.68
N GLU A 114 3.73 39.78 -12.93
CA GLU A 114 2.39 40.29 -13.20
C GLU A 114 1.80 39.42 -14.31
N ILE A 115 0.88 38.54 -13.95
CA ILE A 115 0.00 37.91 -14.92
C ILE A 115 -0.88 39.06 -15.44
N ASP A 116 -0.50 39.61 -16.58
CA ASP A 116 -1.28 40.59 -17.32
C ASP A 116 -2.61 39.93 -17.73
N ASP A 117 -3.73 40.51 -17.30
CA ASP A 117 -5.09 40.00 -17.54
C ASP A 117 -5.45 39.88 -19.03
N GLY A 118 -4.55 40.32 -19.94
CA GLY A 118 -4.69 40.27 -21.40
C GLY A 118 -4.41 38.92 -22.08
N ASP A 119 -3.79 37.93 -21.42
CA ASP A 119 -3.43 36.66 -22.06
C ASP A 119 -4.53 35.56 -22.00
N ILE A 120 -5.69 35.85 -21.39
CA ILE A 120 -6.81 34.89 -21.27
C ILE A 120 -7.74 34.89 -22.50
N GLU A 121 -7.67 35.87 -23.42
CA GLU A 121 -8.61 35.97 -24.56
C GLU A 121 -8.19 35.20 -25.82
N ALA A 122 -7.04 34.53 -25.85
CA ALA A 122 -6.59 33.81 -27.05
C ALA A 122 -7.23 32.41 -27.23
N TRP A 123 -8.08 31.94 -26.31
CA TRP A 123 -8.72 30.61 -26.38
C TRP A 123 -10.21 30.61 -25.96
N SER A 124 -11.00 31.60 -26.38
CA SER A 124 -12.46 31.42 -26.51
C SER A 124 -13.10 32.38 -27.51
#